data_AF-A0A2V9SDI1-F1
#
_entry.id   AF-A0A2V9SDI1-F1
#
_cell.length_a   1.000
_cell.length_b   1.000
_cell.length_c   1.000
_cell.angle_alpha   90.00
_cell.angle_beta   90.00
_cell.angle_gamma   90.00
#
_symmetry.space_group_name_H-M   'P 1'
#
loop_
_entity.id
_entity.type
_entity.pdbx_description
1 polymer ?
#
loop_
_entity_poly.entity_id
_entity_poly.type
_entity_poly.pdbx_seq_one_letter_code
_entity_poly.pdbx_strand_id
1 'polypeptide(L)' 'IASSSLATEWVKGKTVDEALQIKNTDIVKELSLPPVKIHCSVLAEDAIRAAIHDWKKKRETAKPETVEARS' A
#
# COMPACT_ATOMS: atom_id res chain seq x y z
N ILE A 1 5.85 0.13 14.04
CA ILE A 1 6.46 -1.19 13.73
C ILE A 1 5.38 -2.25 13.52
N ALA A 2 4.58 -2.60 14.54
CA ALA A 2 3.54 -3.62 14.40
C ALA A 2 2.52 -3.34 13.27
N SER A 3 2.05 -2.09 13.14
CA SER A 3 1.13 -1.68 12.07
C SER A 3 1.70 -1.90 10.66
N SER A 4 3.00 -1.63 10.46
CA SER A 4 3.67 -1.77 9.17
C SER A 4 3.88 -3.25 8.81
N SER A 5 4.27 -4.09 9.78
CA SER A 5 4.39 -5.54 9.57
C SER A 5 3.04 -6.20 9.26
N LEU A 6 1.99 -5.81 9.98
CA LEU A 6 0.63 -6.29 9.71
C LEU A 6 0.18 -5.88 8.32
N ALA A 7 0.37 -4.61 7.97
CA ALA A 7 0.06 -4.07 6.65
C ALA A 7 0.73 -4.90 5.54
N THR A 8 2.03 -5.18 5.61
CA THR A 8 2.75 -5.95 4.58
C THR A 8 2.24 -7.38 4.41
N GLU A 9 1.85 -8.04 5.51
CA GLU A 9 1.27 -9.39 5.44
C GLU A 9 -0.15 -9.37 4.88
N TRP A 10 -0.93 -8.34 5.17
CA TRP A 10 -2.28 -8.20 4.62
C TRP A 10 -2.30 -7.92 3.11
N VAL A 11 -1.35 -7.15 2.58
CA VAL A 11 -1.28 -6.92 1.12
C VAL A 11 -0.80 -8.16 0.35
N LYS A 12 -0.08 -9.08 1.00
CA LYS A 12 0.48 -10.27 0.35
C LYS A 12 -0.63 -11.21 -0.11
N GLY A 13 -0.67 -11.51 -1.40
CA GLY A 13 -1.68 -12.40 -2.00
C GLY A 13 -3.06 -11.76 -2.23
N LYS A 14 -3.25 -10.48 -1.87
CA LYS A 14 -4.45 -9.71 -2.22
C LYS A 14 -4.32 -9.07 -3.60
N THR A 15 -5.46 -8.84 -4.24
CA THR A 15 -5.54 -7.99 -5.42
C THR A 15 -5.34 -6.52 -5.06
N VAL A 16 -5.05 -5.69 -6.06
CA VAL A 16 -4.82 -4.26 -5.88
C VAL A 16 -6.05 -3.54 -5.31
N ASP A 17 -7.24 -3.92 -5.76
CA ASP A 17 -8.50 -3.36 -5.27
C ASP A 17 -8.74 -3.74 -3.82
N GLU A 18 -8.50 -4.99 -3.43
CA GLU A 18 -8.60 -5.43 -2.04
C GLU A 18 -7.58 -4.72 -1.14
N ALA A 19 -6.37 -4.50 -1.64
CA ALA A 19 -5.33 -3.78 -0.92
C ALA A 19 -5.71 -2.30 -0.69
N LEU A 20 -6.43 -1.68 -1.62
CA LEU A 20 -6.97 -0.33 -1.47
C LEU A 20 -8.15 -0.24 -0.49
N GLN A 21 -8.82 -1.36 -0.22
CA GLN A 21 -9.90 -1.43 0.78
C GLN A 21 -9.38 -1.50 2.22
N ILE A 22 -8.08 -1.71 2.44
CA ILE A 22 -7.49 -1.72 3.79
C ILE A 22 -7.61 -0.32 4.40
N LYS A 23 -8.31 -0.20 5.54
CA LYS A 23 -8.48 1.07 6.27
C LYS A 23 -7.70 1.07 7.57
N ASN A 24 -7.29 2.27 8.01
CA ASN A 24 -6.68 2.44 9.33
C ASN A 24 -7.56 1.89 10.45
N THR A 25 -8.88 1.93 10.31
CA THR A 25 -9.83 1.44 11.32
C THR A 25 -9.70 -0.06 11.55
N ASP A 26 -9.41 -0.81 10.49
CA ASP A 26 -9.24 -2.26 10.55
C ASP A 26 -7.91 -2.62 11.24
N ILE A 27 -6.86 -1.85 10.92
CA ILE A 27 -5.54 -1.97 11.58
C ILE A 27 -5.64 -1.64 13.07
N VAL A 28 -6.38 -0.58 13.44
CA VAL A 28 -6.60 -0.18 14.85
C VAL A 28 -7.38 -1.26 15.61
N LYS A 29 -8.41 -1.86 14.99
CA LYS A 29 -9.18 -2.96 15.58
C LYS A 29 -8.32 -4.20 15.81
N GLU A 30 -7.58 -4.63 14.78
CA GLU A 30 -6.75 -5.83 14.85
C GLU A 30 -5.67 -5.72 15.93
N LEU A 31 -5.01 -4.56 16.00
CA LEU A 31 -3.94 -4.30 16.98
C LEU A 31 -4.47 -3.80 18.33
N SER A 32 -5.79 -3.66 18.50
CA SER A 32 -6.45 -3.12 19.70
C SER A 32 -5.75 -1.86 20.23
N LEU A 33 -5.41 -0.93 19.33
CA LEU A 33 -4.57 0.21 19.69
C LEU A 33 -5.36 1.24 20.50
N PRO A 34 -4.78 1.77 21.59
CA PRO A 34 -5.37 2.89 22.31
C PRO A 34 -5.39 4.14 21.43
N PRO A 35 -6.31 5.09 21.67
CA PRO A 35 -6.57 6.23 20.79
C PRO A 35 -5.35 7.10 20.47
N VAL A 36 -4.36 7.14 21.35
CA VAL A 36 -3.09 7.86 21.17
C VAL A 36 -2.17 7.25 20.09
N LYS A 37 -2.37 5.98 19.70
CA LYS A 37 -1.52 5.28 18.72
C LYS A 37 -2.13 5.14 17.32
N ILE A 38 -3.23 5.84 17.05
CA ILE A 38 -3.94 5.81 15.75
C ILE A 38 -3.08 6.35 14.60
N HIS A 39 -2.16 7.30 14.88
CA HIS A 39 -1.29 7.88 13.84
C HIS A 39 -0.45 6.82 13.10
N CYS A 40 0.01 5.77 13.79
CA CYS A 40 0.74 4.66 13.16
C CYS A 40 -0.11 3.88 12.15
N SER A 41 -1.43 3.81 12.37
CA SER A 41 -2.38 3.12 11.50
C SER A 41 -2.72 3.96 10.27
N VAL A 42 -2.85 5.28 10.45
CA VAL A 42 -3.03 6.23 9.34
C VAL A 42 -1.81 6.21 8.42
N LEU A 43 -0.60 6.25 9.00
CA LEU A 43 0.65 6.16 8.24
C LEU A 43 0.76 4.84 7.45
N ALA A 44 0.31 3.72 8.02
CA ALA A 44 0.31 2.43 7.33
C ALA A 44 -0.67 2.40 6.15
N GLU A 45 -1.87 2.95 6.33
CA GLU A 45 -2.87 3.08 5.25
C GLU A 45 -2.34 3.95 4.09
N ASP A 46 -1.82 5.13 4.41
CA ASP A 46 -1.31 6.06 3.41
C ASP A 46 -0.11 5.48 2.65
N ALA A 47 0.77 4.75 3.34
CA ALA A 47 1.88 4.06 2.70
C ALA A 47 1.41 3.00 1.69
N ILE A 48 0.40 2.19 2.04
CA ILE A 48 -0.17 1.19 1.11
C ILE A 48 -0.77 1.89 -0.11
N ARG A 49 -1.58 2.93 0.10
CA ARG A 49 -2.24 3.67 -0.97
C ARG A 49 -1.22 4.33 -1.92
N ALA A 50 -0.20 4.97 -1.35
CA ALA A 50 0.88 5.59 -2.12
C ALA A 50 1.67 4.55 -2.93
N ALA A 51 2.01 3.41 -2.34
CA ALA A 51 2.72 2.33 -3.01
C ALA A 51 1.92 1.75 -4.18
N ILE A 52 0.62 1.54 -4.00
CA ILE A 52 -0.28 1.06 -5.05
C ILE A 52 -0.39 2.09 -6.18
N HIS A 53 -0.55 3.37 -5.83
CA HIS A 53 -0.65 4.44 -6.83
C HIS A 53 0.65 4.57 -7.65
N ASP A 54 1.81 4.52 -6.99
CA ASP A 54 3.12 4.52 -7.67
C ASP A 54 3.27 3.30 -8.58
N TRP A 55 2.86 2.11 -8.12
CA TRP A 55 2.89 0.90 -8.94
C TRP A 55 1.97 0.99 -10.16
N LYS A 56 0.75 1.52 -10.01
CA LYS A 56 -0.18 1.75 -11.13
C LYS A 56 0.42 2.72 -12.14
N LYS A 57 0.92 3.87 -11.65
CA LYS A 57 1.56 4.90 -12.47
C LYS A 57 2.74 4.32 -13.25
N LYS A 58 3.61 3.56 -12.60
CA LYS A 58 4.75 2.89 -13.24
C LYS A 58 4.33 1.92 -14.33
N ARG A 59 3.21 1.20 -14.16
CA ARG A 59 2.66 0.29 -15.17
C ARG A 59 2.03 1.02 -16.36
N GLU A 60 1.36 2.14 -16.12
CA GLU A 60 0.82 2.98 -17.20
C GLU A 60 1.94 3.67 -17.99
N THR A 61 3.02 4.10 -17.32
CA THR A 61 4.24 4.60 -17.98
C THR A 61 5.12 3.49 -18.55
N ALA A 62 4.85 2.22 -18.24
CA ALA A 62 5.52 1.05 -18.81
C ALA A 62 4.75 0.47 -20.02
N LYS A 63 3.96 1.29 -20.72
CA LYS A 63 3.85 1.09 -22.17
C LYS A 63 5.29 1.19 -22.69
N PRO A 64 5.81 0.18 -23.39
CA PRO A 64 7.22 0.14 -23.74
C PRO A 64 7.50 1.37 -24.60
N GLU A 65 8.31 2.29 -24.06
CA GLU A 65 9.16 3.10 -24.91
C GLU A 65 10.06 2.09 -25.59
N THR A 66 9.68 1.74 -26.82
CA THR A 66 10.52 1.05 -27.77
C THR A 66 11.90 1.69 -27.69
N VAL A 67 12.88 0.95 -27.16
CA VAL A 67 14.28 1.35 -27.25
C VAL A 67 14.71 1.13 -28.70
N GLU A 68 14.22 2.00 -29.59
CA GLU A 68 14.70 2.20 -30.95
C GLU A 68 15.77 3.29 -30.89
N ALA A 69 17.02 2.87 -30.66
CA ALA A 69 18.27 3.57 -31.01
C ALA A 69 19.42 2.73 -30.41
N ARG A 70 20.43 2.28 -31.15
CA ARG A 70 21.11 2.92 -32.28
C ARG A 70 21.94 1.89 -33.05
N SER A 71 22.02 2.13 -34.36
CA SER A 71 22.79 1.42 -35.40
C SER A 71 24.27 1.25 -35.11
#